data_AF-A0A0L0KQJ6-F1
#
_entry.id   AF-A0A0L0KQJ6-F1
#
_cell.length_a   1.000
_cell.length_b   1.000
_cell.length_c   1.000
_cell.angle_alpha   90.00
_cell.angle_beta   90.00
_cell.angle_gamma   90.00
#
_symmetry.space_group_name_H-M   'P 1'
#
loop_
_entity.id
_entity.type
_entity.pdbx_description
1 polymer ?
#
loop_
_entity_poly.entity_id
_entity_poly.type
_entity_poly.pdbx_seq_one_letter_code
_entity_poly.pdbx_strand_id
1 'polypeptide(L)' 'MENSDALALSAVLLAAAGELTRRIHEGVVARGFEGVRPVHGFAFARIAGEGASVGELAGHLGVTKQAAS' A
#
# COMPACT_ATOMS: atom_id res chain seq x y z
N MET A 1 -8.90 -27.25 -7.44
CA MET A 1 -8.10 -26.81 -6.28
C MET A 1 -8.86 -27.23 -5.05
N GLU A 2 -8.26 -28.04 -4.18
CA GLU A 2 -8.91 -28.43 -2.93
C GLU A 2 -9.00 -27.20 -2.00
N ASN A 3 -10.00 -27.17 -1.11
CA ASN A 3 -10.22 -26.01 -0.22
C ASN A 3 -8.98 -25.71 0.65
N SER A 4 -8.27 -26.76 1.07
CA SER A 4 -7.03 -26.66 1.84
C SER A 4 -5.91 -25.94 1.06
N ASP A 5 -5.78 -26.20 -0.24
CA ASP A 5 -4.78 -25.53 -1.09
C ASP A 5 -5.09 -24.04 -1.24
N ALA A 6 -6.37 -23.70 -1.38
CA ALA A 6 -6.83 -22.30 -1.48
C ALA A 6 -6.50 -21.50 -0.22
N LEU A 7 -6.71 -22.12 0.96
CA LEU A 7 -6.38 -21.53 2.25
C LEU A 7 -4.86 -21.37 2.43
N ALA A 8 -4.09 -22.39 2.06
CA ALA A 8 -2.63 -22.34 2.13
C ALA A 8 -2.06 -21.23 1.23
N LEU A 9 -2.54 -21.12 -0.01
CA LEU A 9 -2.16 -20.04 -0.92
C LEU A 9 -2.49 -18.67 -0.35
N SER A 10 -3.71 -18.50 0.19
CA SER A 10 -4.14 -17.23 0.78
C SER A 10 -3.25 -16.82 1.96
N ALA A 11 -2.88 -17.78 2.82
CA ALA A 11 -2.01 -17.54 3.96
C ALA A 11 -0.59 -17.12 3.52
N VAL A 12 -0.01 -17.83 2.55
CA VAL A 12 1.34 -17.51 2.04
C VAL A 12 1.35 -16.16 1.32
N LEU A 13 0.32 -15.85 0.54
CA LEU A 13 0.19 -14.56 -0.14
C LEU A 13 0.12 -13.42 0.88
N LEU A 14 -0.69 -13.55 1.93
CA LEU A 14 -0.80 -12.55 2.98
C LEU A 14 0.53 -12.37 3.72
N ALA A 15 1.21 -13.47 4.05
CA ALA A 15 2.53 -13.43 4.70
C ALA A 15 3.57 -12.72 3.82
N ALA A 16 3.62 -13.05 2.53
CA ALA A 16 4.55 -12.42 1.58
C ALA A 16 4.26 -10.92 1.40
N ALA A 17 3.00 -10.53 1.28
CA ALA A 17 2.60 -9.12 1.18
C ALA A 17 2.96 -8.33 2.45
N GLY A 18 2.73 -8.92 3.62
CA GLY A 18 3.12 -8.32 4.91
C GLY A 18 4.63 -8.14 5.03
N GLU A 19 5.40 -9.16 4.70
CA GLU A 19 6.86 -9.13 4.76
C GLU A 19 7.47 -8.12 3.77
N LEU A 20 6.96 -8.06 2.55
CA LEU A 20 7.36 -7.06 1.56
C LEU A 20 7.10 -5.64 2.08
N THR A 21 5.89 -5.40 2.60
CA THR A 21 5.49 -4.10 3.16
C THR A 21 6.41 -3.69 4.31
N ARG A 22 6.72 -4.63 5.22
CA ARG A 22 7.61 -4.40 6.36
C ARG A 22 9.01 -3.98 5.91
N ARG A 23 9.63 -4.73 4.99
CA ARG A 23 10.98 -4.43 4.49
C ARG A 23 11.07 -3.10 3.75
N ILE A 24 10.05 -2.76 2.96
CA ILE A 24 9.96 -1.45 2.31
C ILE A 24 9.92 -0.34 3.37
N HIS A 25 9.07 -0.49 4.40
CA HIS A 25 8.94 0.49 5.46
C HIS A 25 10.23 0.67 6.27
N GLU A 26 10.92 -0.42 6.60
CA GLU A 26 12.25 -0.37 7.23
C GLU A 26 13.25 0.43 6.39
N GLY A 27 13.24 0.23 5.07
CA GLY A 27 14.06 1.02 4.16
C GLY A 27 13.68 2.50 4.13
N VAL A 28 12.40 2.84 4.26
CA VAL A 28 11.89 4.22 4.32
C VAL A 28 12.33 4.90 5.62
N VAL A 29 12.18 4.21 6.76
CA VAL A 29 12.61 4.70 8.08
C VAL A 29 14.13 4.87 8.13
N ALA A 30 14.89 3.90 7.62
CA ALA A 30 16.35 3.98 7.56
C ALA A 30 16.88 5.17 6.70
N ARG A 31 16.02 5.75 5.84
CA ARG A 31 16.33 6.95 5.05
C ARG A 31 15.89 8.25 5.73
N GLY A 32 15.37 8.19 6.96
CA GLY A 32 14.98 9.35 7.77
C GLY A 32 13.50 9.73 7.68
N PHE A 33 12.65 8.92 7.06
CA PHE A 33 11.22 9.21 6.87
C PHE A 33 10.33 8.55 7.95
N GLU A 34 10.61 8.82 9.22
CA GLU A 34 9.94 8.17 10.37
C GLU A 34 8.41 8.39 10.43
N GLY A 35 7.92 9.52 9.90
CA GLY A 35 6.48 9.82 9.83
C GLY A 35 5.75 9.09 8.70
N VAL A 36 6.47 8.49 7.74
CA VAL A 36 5.87 7.86 6.57
C VAL A 36 5.47 6.42 6.89
N ARG A 37 4.17 6.25 7.12
CA ARG A 37 3.50 4.94 7.23
C ARG A 37 3.42 4.24 5.85
N PRO A 38 3.38 2.89 5.80
CA PRO A 38 3.25 2.15 4.53
C PRO A 38 2.07 2.58 3.66
N VAL A 39 0.94 2.95 4.27
CA VAL A 39 -0.28 3.38 3.55
C VAL A 39 -0.05 4.60 2.65
N HIS A 40 0.87 5.50 3.01
CA HIS A 40 1.17 6.67 2.17
C HIS A 40 1.79 6.28 0.83
N GLY A 41 2.44 5.11 0.75
CA GLY A 41 3.03 4.60 -0.49
C GLY A 41 2.01 4.46 -1.62
N PHE A 42 0.75 4.12 -1.30
CA PHE A 42 -0.33 4.03 -2.29
C PHE A 42 -0.69 5.40 -2.88
N ALA A 43 -0.67 6.46 -2.06
CA ALA A 43 -0.87 7.82 -2.55
C ALA A 43 0.33 8.30 -3.37
N PHE A 44 1.56 8.02 -2.90
CA PHE A 44 2.77 8.37 -3.63
C PHE A 44 2.87 7.68 -4.98
N ALA A 45 2.50 6.41 -5.09
CA ALA A 45 2.48 5.68 -6.35
C ALA A 45 1.57 6.35 -7.39
N ARG A 46 0.43 6.91 -6.96
CA ARG A 46 -0.49 7.63 -7.86
C ARG A 46 0.02 9.03 -8.24
N ILE A 47 0.74 9.70 -7.35
CA ILE A 47 1.17 11.09 -7.54
C ILE A 47 2.56 11.18 -8.19
N ALA A 48 3.40 10.14 -8.06
CA ALA A 48 4.73 10.05 -8.66
C ALA A 48 4.61 9.94 -10.19
N GLY A 49 4.55 11.09 -10.87
CA GLY A 49 4.32 11.21 -12.29
C GLY A 49 3.83 12.62 -12.60
N GLU A 50 2.77 12.74 -13.39
CA GLU A 50 2.12 14.02 -13.71
C GLU A 50 1.33 14.61 -12.52
N GLY A 51 1.33 13.93 -11.36
CA GLY A 51 0.51 14.27 -10.21
C GLY A 51 -0.90 13.69 -10.30
N ALA A 52 -1.73 14.06 -9.33
CA ALA A 52 -3.14 13.72 -9.27
C ALA A 52 -3.90 14.83 -8.53
N SER A 53 -5.07 15.22 -9.02
CA SER A 53 -6.01 15.97 -8.20
C SER A 53 -6.50 15.09 -7.04
N VAL A 54 -6.99 15.73 -5.96
CA VAL A 54 -7.54 15.01 -4.80
C VAL A 54 -8.71 14.09 -5.21
N GLY A 55 -9.48 14.47 -6.24
CA GLY A 55 -10.57 13.62 -6.75
C GLY A 55 -10.05 12.35 -7.43
N GLU A 56 -9.00 12.46 -8.24
CA GLU A 56 -8.37 11.31 -8.90
C GLU A 56 -7.64 10.42 -7.91
N LEU A 57 -7.02 11.01 -6.89
CA LEU A 57 -6.40 10.27 -5.80
C LEU A 57 -7.44 9.48 -5.00
N ALA A 58 -8.55 10.11 -4.64
CA ALA A 58 -9.66 9.45 -3.95
C ALA A 58 -10.23 8.28 -4.76
N GLY A 59 -10.43 8.48 -6.07
CA GLY A 59 -10.86 7.44 -6.99
C GLY A 59 -9.86 6.27 -7.08
N HIS A 60 -8.57 6.57 -7.12
CA HIS A 60 -7.52 5.54 -7.12
C HIS A 60 -7.48 4.73 -5.81
N LEU A 61 -7.67 5.39 -4.67
CA LEU A 61 -7.63 4.76 -3.35
C LEU A 61 -8.95 4.07 -2.95
N GLY A 62 -10.03 4.27 -3.73
CA GLY A 62 -11.35 3.73 -3.40
C GLY A 62 -11.99 4.37 -2.15
N VAL A 63 -11.64 5.63 -1.87
CA VAL A 63 -12.13 6.38 -0.70
C VAL A 63 -12.87 7.65 -1.12
N THR A 64 -13.49 8.34 -0.16
CA THR A 64 -14.11 9.64 -0.43
C THR A 64 -13.06 10.72 -0.62
N LYS A 65 -13.41 11.81 -1.31
CA LYS A 65 -12.51 12.96 -1.51
C LYS A 65 -12.03 13.55 -0.19
N GLN A 66 -12.87 13.55 0.84
CA GLN A 66 -12.56 14.03 2.19
C GLN A 66 -11.59 13.11 2.93
N ALA A 67 -11.67 11.79 2.71
CA ALA A 67 -10.72 10.85 3.30
C ALA A 67 -9.34 10.89 2.61
N ALA A 68 -9.26 11.44 1.40
CA ALA A 68 -8.02 11.63 0.64
C ALA A 68 -7.36 13.00 0.86
N SER A 69 -7.98 13.90 1.63
CA SER A 69 -7.50 15.26 1.95
C SER A 69 -7.00 15.34 3.39
#